data_AF-A0A415C5V2-F1
#
_entry.id   AF-A0A415C5V2-F1
#
_cell.length_a   1.000
_cell.length_b   1.000
_cell.length_c   1.000
_cell.angle_alpha   90.00
_cell.angle_beta   90.00
_cell.angle_gamma   90.00
#
_symmetry.space_group_name_H-M   'P 1'
#
loop_
_entity.id
_entity.type
_entity.pdbx_description
1 polymer ?
#
loop_
_entity_poly.entity_id
_entity_poly.type
_entity_poly.pdbx_seq_one_letter_code
_entity_poly.pdbx_strand_id
1 'polypeptide(L)'
;MKQALQSASSDFERGVLERAVKAGRISKSDYREANEKYQECMAAKGDDVEFDTDQSTGLMQEHMNTDDNYDSAKANEDSMACAKGTNLQIRDLYERMVQNPSNADEIELVVGCLKRRKLVPDSFTKQDYLTEMGKPEGSSKLDTSSDAFSQCLANPSK
;
A
#
# COMPACT_ATOMS: atom_id res chain seq x y z
N MET A 1 0.53 -12.08 3.09
CA MET A 1 1.74 -12.83 2.67
C MET A 1 1.47 -14.23 2.13
N LYS A 2 0.84 -15.18 2.85
CA LYS A 2 0.59 -16.54 2.31
C LYS A 2 -0.27 -16.56 1.03
N GLN A 3 -1.32 -15.73 0.99
CA GLN A 3 -2.14 -15.54 -0.21
C GLN A 3 -1.31 -14.95 -1.35
N ALA A 4 -0.54 -13.89 -1.09
CA ALA A 4 0.37 -13.30 -2.06
C ALA A 4 1.37 -14.31 -2.64
N LEU A 5 1.92 -15.20 -1.80
CA LEU A 5 2.82 -16.27 -2.25
C LEU A 5 2.14 -17.22 -3.25
N GLN A 6 0.86 -17.53 -3.05
CA GLN A 6 0.08 -18.37 -3.96
C GLN A 6 -0.21 -17.67 -5.29
N SER A 7 -0.32 -16.33 -5.28
CA SER A 7 -0.50 -15.50 -6.47
C SER A 7 0.80 -14.97 -7.06
N ALA A 8 1.96 -15.47 -6.62
CA ALA A 8 3.25 -15.06 -7.15
C ALA A 8 3.35 -15.41 -8.65
N SER A 9 3.69 -14.41 -9.44
CA SER A 9 3.69 -14.43 -10.91
C SER A 9 5.08 -14.55 -11.53
N SER A 10 6.13 -14.52 -10.71
CA SER A 10 7.52 -14.77 -11.11
C SER A 10 8.28 -15.56 -10.03
N ASP A 11 9.42 -16.13 -10.40
CA ASP A 11 10.32 -16.81 -9.45
C ASP A 11 10.95 -15.81 -8.45
N PHE A 12 11.23 -14.59 -8.91
CA PHE A 12 11.72 -13.51 -8.04
C PHE A 12 10.69 -13.16 -6.95
N GLU A 13 9.46 -12.85 -7.37
CA GLU A 13 8.36 -12.49 -6.47
C GLU A 13 8.08 -13.63 -5.48
N ARG A 14 8.08 -14.88 -5.97
CA ARG A 14 7.94 -16.06 -5.13
C ARG A 14 9.06 -16.16 -4.10
N GLY A 15 10.32 -16.00 -4.50
CA GLY A 15 11.46 -16.07 -3.61
C GLY A 15 11.42 -15.02 -2.49
N VAL A 16 11.03 -13.78 -2.80
CA VAL A 16 10.83 -12.74 -1.79
C VAL A 16 9.70 -13.14 -0.82
N LEU A 17 8.57 -13.60 -1.35
CA LEU A 17 7.40 -13.94 -0.54
C LEU A 17 7.64 -15.18 0.35
N GLU A 18 8.43 -16.16 -0.10
CA GLU A 18 8.85 -17.29 0.72
C GLU A 18 9.71 -16.84 1.91
N ARG A 19 10.71 -15.98 1.66
CA ARG A 19 11.53 -15.37 2.72
C ARG A 19 10.66 -14.59 3.69
N ALA A 20 9.72 -13.80 3.17
CA ALA A 20 8.83 -12.98 3.98
C ALA A 20 7.88 -13.80 4.84
N VAL A 21 7.31 -14.88 4.31
CA VAL A 21 6.47 -15.82 5.07
C VAL A 21 7.26 -16.46 6.22
N LYS A 22 8.52 -16.85 5.98
CA LYS A 22 9.40 -17.42 7.00
C LYS A 22 9.80 -16.38 8.07
N ALA A 23 10.10 -15.16 7.66
CA ALA A 23 10.54 -14.09 8.55
C ALA A 23 9.39 -13.36 9.25
N GLY A 24 8.15 -13.55 8.80
CA GLY A 24 6.97 -12.81 9.26
C GLY A 24 6.88 -11.36 8.74
N ARG A 25 7.78 -10.95 7.83
CA ARG A 25 7.82 -9.60 7.26
C ARG A 25 8.63 -9.57 5.96
N ILE A 26 8.32 -8.62 5.08
CA ILE A 26 9.19 -8.28 3.94
C ILE A 26 10.38 -7.45 4.47
N SER A 27 11.58 -7.78 4.03
CA SER A 27 12.79 -7.03 4.43
C SER A 27 12.95 -5.76 3.61
N LYS A 28 13.63 -4.75 4.17
CA LYS A 28 14.01 -3.51 3.44
C LYS A 28 14.80 -3.83 2.16
N SER A 29 15.66 -4.85 2.18
CA SER A 29 16.44 -5.26 1.02
C SER A 29 15.59 -5.91 -0.05
N ASP A 30 14.66 -6.81 0.32
CA ASP A 30 13.76 -7.44 -0.66
C ASP A 30 12.83 -6.40 -1.32
N TYR A 31 12.32 -5.44 -0.54
CA TYR A 31 11.50 -4.34 -1.06
C TYR A 31 12.29 -3.46 -2.03
N ARG A 32 13.53 -3.11 -1.68
CA ARG A 32 14.41 -2.32 -2.55
C ARG A 32 14.71 -3.05 -3.85
N GLU A 33 15.14 -4.30 -3.78
CA GLU A 33 15.46 -5.11 -4.96
C GLU A 33 14.25 -5.25 -5.88
N ALA A 34 13.04 -5.37 -5.34
CA ALA A 34 11.82 -5.41 -6.13
C ALA A 34 11.59 -4.11 -6.91
N ASN A 35 11.81 -2.94 -6.29
CA ASN A 35 11.69 -1.64 -6.95
C ASN A 35 12.82 -1.39 -7.95
N GLU A 36 14.04 -1.85 -7.67
CA GLU A 36 15.17 -1.78 -8.61
C GLU A 36 14.87 -2.61 -9.88
N LYS A 37 14.30 -3.82 -9.74
CA LYS A 37 13.89 -4.63 -10.90
C LYS A 37 12.77 -4.00 -11.72
N TYR A 38 11.82 -3.35 -11.05
CA TYR A 38 10.79 -2.56 -11.72
C TYR A 38 11.43 -1.39 -12.51
N GLN A 39 12.33 -0.63 -11.87
CA GLN A 39 13.06 0.48 -12.48
C GLN A 39 13.84 0.05 -13.72
N GLU A 40 14.60 -1.06 -13.62
CA GLU A 40 15.37 -1.62 -14.73
C GLU A 40 14.47 -2.00 -15.92
N CYS A 41 13.29 -2.58 -15.65
CA CYS A 41 12.33 -2.94 -16.68
C CYS A 41 11.73 -1.71 -17.38
N MET A 42 11.38 -0.68 -16.60
CA MET A 42 10.83 0.58 -17.09
C MET A 42 11.85 1.32 -17.98
N ALA A 43 13.10 1.45 -17.52
CA ALA A 43 14.19 2.03 -18.31
C ALA A 43 14.44 1.25 -19.61
N ALA A 44 14.37 -0.08 -19.60
CA ALA A 44 14.53 -0.90 -20.80
C ALA A 44 13.40 -0.70 -21.84
N LYS A 45 12.25 -0.18 -21.42
CA LYS A 45 11.11 0.18 -22.27
C LYS A 45 11.11 1.65 -22.70
N GLY A 46 12.12 2.41 -22.27
CA GLY A 46 12.28 3.82 -22.56
C GLY A 46 11.46 4.74 -21.64
N ASP A 47 10.89 4.21 -20.55
CA ASP A 47 10.11 4.99 -19.59
C ASP A 47 10.93 5.11 -18.29
N ASP A 48 11.79 6.12 -18.19
CA ASP A 48 12.67 6.27 -17.02
C ASP A 48 11.87 6.67 -15.76
N VAL A 49 12.08 5.91 -14.69
CA VAL A 49 11.52 6.15 -13.35
C VAL A 49 12.64 6.30 -12.32
N GLU A 50 12.43 7.19 -11.37
CA GLU A 50 13.31 7.44 -10.23
C GLU A 50 12.56 7.18 -8.91
N PHE A 51 13.31 6.99 -7.83
CA PHE A 51 12.74 6.72 -6.51
C PHE A 51 13.34 7.61 -5.43
N ASP A 52 12.48 8.34 -4.72
CA ASP A 52 12.83 8.99 -3.47
C ASP A 52 12.62 8.03 -2.30
N THR A 53 13.68 7.77 -1.52
CA THR A 53 13.61 6.82 -0.41
C THR A 53 13.51 7.52 0.94
N ASP A 54 12.42 7.28 1.68
CA ASP A 54 12.34 7.60 3.10
C ASP A 54 13.33 6.73 3.89
N GLN A 55 14.38 7.34 4.42
CA GLN A 55 15.46 6.63 5.12
C GLN A 55 15.01 5.95 6.41
N SER A 56 13.95 6.45 7.06
CA SER A 56 13.44 5.89 8.31
C SER A 56 12.66 4.61 8.06
N THR A 57 11.74 4.64 7.10
CA THR A 57 10.82 3.53 6.80
C THR A 57 11.34 2.62 5.69
N GLY A 58 12.21 3.11 4.82
CA GLY A 58 12.65 2.45 3.61
C GLY A 58 11.64 2.51 2.47
N LEU A 59 10.51 3.23 2.62
CA LEU A 59 9.53 3.41 1.55
C LEU A 59 10.13 4.20 0.39
N MET A 60 9.84 3.75 -0.83
CA MET A 60 10.34 4.33 -2.08
C MET A 60 9.17 4.94 -2.84
N GLN A 61 9.20 6.25 -3.02
CA GLN A 61 8.21 7.00 -3.80
C GLN A 61 8.69 7.15 -5.23
N GLU A 62 7.86 6.70 -6.15
CA GLU A 62 8.14 6.70 -7.58
C GLU A 62 7.93 8.09 -8.18
N HIS A 63 8.87 8.51 -9.02
CA HIS A 63 8.81 9.72 -9.82
C HIS A 63 9.07 9.34 -11.28
N MET A 64 8.16 9.72 -12.17
CA MET A 64 8.32 9.49 -13.60
C MET A 64 8.76 10.77 -14.28
N ASN A 65 9.69 10.64 -15.23
CA ASN A 65 10.08 11.78 -16.05
C ASN A 65 9.02 12.02 -17.14
N THR A 66 8.17 13.03 -16.95
CA THR A 66 7.13 13.39 -17.91
C THR A 66 7.61 14.56 -18.78
N ASP A 67 8.28 14.25 -19.88
CA ASP A 67 8.67 15.24 -20.89
C ASP A 67 7.53 15.56 -21.88
N ASP A 68 7.78 16.45 -22.84
CA ASP A 68 6.78 16.88 -23.84
C ASP A 68 6.32 15.74 -24.78
N ASN A 69 7.02 14.61 -24.83
CA ASN A 69 6.68 13.43 -25.63
C ASN A 69 6.05 12.30 -24.79
N TYR A 70 5.72 12.57 -23.53
CA TYR A 70 5.21 11.58 -22.59
C TYR A 70 3.86 10.99 -23.05
N ASP A 71 3.87 9.72 -23.42
CA ASP A 71 2.66 8.93 -23.68
C ASP A 71 2.21 8.22 -22.40
N SER A 72 1.30 8.87 -21.68
CA SER A 72 0.76 8.35 -20.42
C SER A 72 0.05 6.99 -20.56
N ALA A 73 -0.53 6.67 -21.73
CA ALA A 73 -1.22 5.40 -21.91
C ALA A 73 -0.20 4.27 -22.03
N LYS A 74 0.84 4.48 -22.86
CA LYS A 74 1.96 3.55 -22.99
C LYS A 74 2.69 3.36 -21.66
N ALA A 75 3.05 4.45 -20.97
CA ALA A 75 3.78 4.39 -19.71
C ALA A 75 3.01 3.62 -18.62
N ASN A 76 1.68 3.77 -18.56
CA ASN A 76 0.84 3.00 -17.64
C ASN A 76 0.79 1.50 -18.00
N GLU A 77 0.70 1.17 -19.30
CA GLU A 77 0.75 -0.23 -19.76
C GLU A 77 2.10 -0.87 -19.40
N ASP A 78 3.19 -0.18 -19.68
CA ASP A 78 4.55 -0.62 -19.40
C ASP A 78 4.81 -0.74 -17.89
N SER A 79 4.34 0.22 -17.09
CA SER A 79 4.38 0.15 -15.62
C SER A 79 3.69 -1.10 -15.10
N MET A 80 2.46 -1.38 -15.54
CA MET A 80 1.74 -2.59 -15.11
C MET A 80 2.44 -3.88 -15.54
N ALA A 81 2.99 -3.91 -16.75
CA ALA A 81 3.75 -5.04 -17.26
C ALA A 81 5.03 -5.29 -16.45
N CYS A 82 5.76 -4.22 -16.11
CA CYS A 82 6.98 -4.29 -15.32
C CYS A 82 6.74 -4.60 -13.85
N ALA A 83 5.68 -4.04 -13.25
CA ALA A 83 5.37 -4.21 -11.82
C ALA A 83 4.90 -5.63 -11.50
N LYS A 84 4.20 -6.28 -12.45
CA LYS A 84 3.72 -7.65 -12.30
C LYS A 84 4.91 -8.62 -12.19
N GLY A 85 4.99 -9.33 -11.07
CA GLY A 85 6.09 -10.26 -10.80
C GLY A 85 7.37 -9.58 -10.34
N THR A 86 7.35 -8.27 -10.10
CA THR A 86 8.44 -7.52 -9.45
C THR A 86 7.92 -6.86 -8.17
N ASN A 87 7.61 -5.57 -8.19
CA ASN A 87 7.26 -4.79 -7.01
C ASN A 87 5.77 -4.73 -6.68
N LEU A 88 4.84 -5.11 -7.58
CA LEU A 88 3.41 -4.83 -7.37
C LEU A 88 2.86 -5.36 -6.04
N GLN A 89 2.98 -6.67 -5.77
CA GLN A 89 2.49 -7.25 -4.51
C GLN A 89 3.44 -6.95 -3.34
N ILE A 90 4.74 -6.90 -3.60
CA ILE A 90 5.77 -6.69 -2.58
C ILE A 90 5.65 -5.29 -1.97
N ARG A 91 5.39 -4.27 -2.80
CA ARG A 91 5.22 -2.87 -2.41
C ARG A 91 4.01 -2.68 -1.53
N ASP A 92 2.83 -3.13 -1.98
CA ASP A 92 1.59 -3.05 -1.20
C ASP A 92 1.75 -3.71 0.18
N LEU A 93 2.33 -4.91 0.24
CA LEU A 93 2.55 -5.61 1.50
C LEU A 93 3.56 -4.89 2.41
N TYR A 94 4.65 -4.37 1.86
CA TYR A 94 5.67 -3.67 2.63
C TYR A 94 5.12 -2.36 3.21
N GLU A 95 4.37 -1.59 2.41
CA GLU A 95 3.71 -0.36 2.84
C GLU A 95 2.74 -0.62 3.99
N ARG A 96 1.91 -1.65 3.90
CA ARG A 96 1.01 -2.04 5.00
C ARG A 96 1.76 -2.39 6.27
N MET A 97 2.89 -3.10 6.17
CA MET A 97 3.72 -3.45 7.33
C MET A 97 4.35 -2.22 7.98
N VAL A 98 4.77 -1.22 7.18
CA VAL A 98 5.32 0.04 7.70
C VAL A 98 4.22 0.87 8.38
N GLN A 99 3.03 0.93 7.81
CA GLN A 99 1.90 1.69 8.34
C GLN A 99 1.26 1.04 9.57
N ASN A 100 1.31 -0.30 9.66
CA ASN A 100 0.75 -1.10 10.76
C ASN A 100 1.76 -2.15 11.24
N PRO A 101 2.85 -1.73 11.92
CA PRO A 101 3.94 -2.64 12.32
C PRO A 101 3.54 -3.63 13.41
N SER A 102 2.48 -3.35 14.18
CA SER A 102 1.93 -4.28 15.17
C SER A 102 0.99 -5.32 14.56
N ASN A 103 0.66 -5.22 13.26
CA ASN A 103 -0.38 -6.00 12.61
C ASN A 103 -1.69 -5.97 13.42
N ALA A 104 -2.01 -4.80 13.97
CA ALA A 104 -3.26 -4.58 14.69
C ALA A 104 -4.44 -4.70 13.73
N ASP A 105 -5.62 -5.01 14.28
CA ASP A 105 -6.84 -5.07 13.48
C ASP A 105 -7.10 -3.71 12.81
N GLU A 106 -7.21 -3.70 11.49
CA GLU A 106 -7.28 -2.48 10.69
C GLU A 106 -8.49 -1.62 11.08
N ILE A 107 -9.62 -2.25 11.40
CA ILE A 107 -10.82 -1.54 11.82
C ILE A 107 -10.62 -0.97 13.22
N GLU A 108 -9.94 -1.67 14.12
CA GLU A 108 -9.59 -1.11 15.43
C GLU A 108 -8.66 0.10 15.29
N LEU A 109 -7.71 0.08 14.35
CA LEU A 109 -6.85 1.22 14.06
C LEU A 109 -7.66 2.41 13.51
N VAL A 110 -8.55 2.17 12.54
CA VAL A 110 -9.46 3.20 12.00
C VAL A 110 -10.33 3.78 13.10
N VAL A 111 -11.01 2.95 13.90
CA VAL A 111 -11.83 3.39 15.04
C VAL A 111 -10.98 4.18 16.03
N GLY A 112 -9.75 3.75 16.31
CA GLY A 112 -8.81 4.48 17.14
C GLY A 112 -8.50 5.87 16.58
N CYS A 113 -8.26 5.99 15.27
CA CYS A 113 -8.05 7.27 14.61
C CYS A 113 -9.28 8.17 14.68
N LEU A 114 -10.47 7.63 14.38
CA LEU A 114 -11.73 8.38 14.45
C LEU A 114 -11.97 8.95 15.86
N LYS A 115 -11.67 8.18 16.91
CA LYS A 115 -11.73 8.64 18.31
C LYS A 115 -10.72 9.74 18.60
N ARG A 116 -9.44 9.54 18.26
CA ARG A 116 -8.37 10.53 18.48
C ARG A 116 -8.70 11.87 17.82
N ARG A 117 -9.33 11.83 16.64
CA ARG A 117 -9.77 13.01 15.87
C ARG A 117 -11.15 13.53 16.27
N LYS A 118 -11.80 12.92 17.27
CA LYS A 118 -13.13 13.29 17.78
C LYS A 118 -14.24 13.26 16.72
N LEU A 119 -14.09 12.39 15.72
CA LEU A 119 -15.12 12.16 14.69
C LEU A 119 -16.22 11.21 15.18
N VAL A 120 -15.92 10.43 16.21
CA VAL A 120 -16.86 9.54 16.90
C VAL A 120 -16.65 9.62 18.42
N PRO A 121 -17.64 9.24 19.24
CA PRO A 121 -17.48 9.19 20.70
C PRO A 121 -16.42 8.15 21.14
N ASP A 122 -15.83 8.35 22.33
CA ASP A 122 -14.85 7.40 22.90
C ASP A 122 -15.43 5.99 23.13
N SER A 123 -16.73 5.89 23.30
CA SER A 123 -17.45 4.62 23.44
C SER A 123 -17.67 3.87 22.11
N PHE A 124 -17.39 4.49 20.96
CA PHE A 124 -17.61 3.90 19.64
C PHE A 124 -16.74 2.66 19.45
N THR A 125 -17.29 1.57 18.94
CA THR A 125 -16.60 0.29 18.84
C THR A 125 -16.34 -0.11 17.39
N LYS A 126 -15.51 -1.14 17.21
CA LYS A 126 -15.38 -1.85 15.93
C LYS A 126 -16.72 -2.34 15.41
N GLN A 127 -17.60 -2.84 16.27
CA GLN A 127 -18.90 -3.34 15.86
C GLN A 127 -19.81 -2.19 15.41
N ASP A 128 -19.75 -1.03 16.07
CA ASP A 128 -20.48 0.16 15.64
C ASP A 128 -19.99 0.62 14.26
N TYR A 129 -18.67 0.65 14.04
CA TYR A 129 -18.09 0.96 12.74
C TYR A 129 -18.61 0.03 11.64
N LEU A 130 -18.51 -1.29 11.84
CA LEU A 130 -18.99 -2.29 10.90
C LEU A 130 -20.50 -2.14 10.62
N THR A 131 -21.27 -1.82 11.66
CA THR A 131 -22.72 -1.59 11.54
C THR A 131 -23.00 -0.34 10.71
N GLU A 132 -22.31 0.77 10.97
CA GLU A 132 -22.49 2.03 10.24
C GLU A 132 -22.03 1.92 8.78
N MET A 133 -20.91 1.22 8.51
CA MET A 133 -20.39 1.01 7.16
C MET A 133 -21.22 0.01 6.34
N GLY A 134 -21.98 -0.88 6.99
CA GLY A 134 -22.90 -1.79 6.32
C GLY A 134 -24.24 -1.16 5.94
N LYS A 135 -24.49 0.10 6.33
CA LYS A 135 -25.74 0.81 5.98
C LYS A 135 -25.73 1.28 4.53
N PRO A 136 -26.92 1.47 3.92
CA PRO A 136 -27.04 2.13 2.63
C PRO A 136 -26.40 3.51 2.65
N GLU A 137 -25.93 3.96 1.49
CA GLU A 137 -25.38 5.29 1.29
C GLU A 137 -26.36 6.37 1.81
N GLY A 138 -25.82 7.36 2.52
CA GLY A 138 -26.61 8.43 3.15
C GLY A 138 -27.37 8.03 4.44
N SER A 139 -27.32 6.76 4.85
CA SER A 139 -27.98 6.28 6.09
C SER A 139 -27.03 6.10 7.28
N SER A 140 -25.72 6.18 7.03
CA SER A 140 -24.69 6.13 8.06
C SER A 140 -24.65 7.41 8.87
N LYS A 141 -24.35 7.27 10.16
CA LYS A 141 -24.07 8.42 11.05
C LYS A 141 -22.61 8.88 10.95
N LEU A 142 -21.76 8.13 10.27
CA LEU A 142 -20.37 8.51 10.02
C LEU A 142 -20.34 9.53 8.89
N ASP A 143 -19.63 10.64 9.10
CA ASP A 143 -19.30 11.58 8.04
C ASP A 143 -18.15 11.02 7.18
N THR A 144 -18.50 10.04 6.35
CA THR A 144 -17.57 9.38 5.44
C THR A 144 -17.09 10.31 4.32
N SER A 145 -17.72 11.48 4.16
CA SER A 145 -17.32 12.49 3.18
C SER A 145 -16.23 13.44 3.68
N SER A 146 -15.95 13.44 4.99
CA SER A 146 -14.94 14.34 5.55
C SER A 146 -13.51 13.92 5.22
N ASP A 147 -12.64 14.90 4.95
CA ASP A 147 -11.20 14.69 4.76
C ASP A 147 -10.57 13.99 5.97
N ALA A 148 -11.04 14.32 7.17
CA ALA A 148 -10.54 13.73 8.40
C ALA A 148 -10.86 12.24 8.49
N PHE A 149 -12.03 11.81 8.02
CA PHE A 149 -12.39 10.40 7.93
C PHE A 149 -11.54 9.68 6.88
N SER A 150 -11.39 10.25 5.68
CA SER A 150 -10.55 9.71 4.60
C SER A 150 -9.09 9.53 5.04
N GLN A 151 -8.54 10.48 5.80
CA GLN A 151 -7.20 10.35 6.36
C GLN A 151 -7.08 9.21 7.37
N CYS A 152 -8.12 8.93 8.16
CA CYS A 152 -8.13 7.77 9.05
C CYS A 152 -8.18 6.44 8.29
N LEU A 153 -8.79 6.39 7.11
CA LEU A 153 -8.73 5.18 6.27
C LEU A 153 -7.34 5.00 5.65
N ALA A 154 -6.75 6.08 5.14
CA ALA A 154 -5.47 6.03 4.46
C ALA A 154 -4.27 5.84 5.42
N ASN A 155 -4.34 6.39 6.62
CA ASN A 155 -3.26 6.31 7.60
C ASN A 155 -3.77 6.34 9.06
N PRO A 156 -4.42 5.26 9.53
CA PRO A 156 -5.05 5.23 10.85
C PRO A 156 -4.06 5.27 12.02
N SER A 157 -2.77 5.13 11.76
CA SER A 157 -1.70 5.19 12.77
C SER A 157 -1.21 6.62 13.05
N LYS A 158 -1.56 7.60 12.21
CA LYS A 158 -1.22 9.02 12.37
C LYS A 158 -2.34 9.85 13.03
#